data_AF-A0A3L6GCJ8-F1
#
_entry.id   AF-A0A3L6GCJ8-F1
#
_cell.length_a   1.000
_cell.length_b   1.000
_cell.length_c   1.000
_cell.angle_alpha   90.00
_cell.angle_beta   90.00
_cell.angle_gamma   90.00
#
_symmetry.space_group_name_H-M   'P 1'
#
loop_
_entity.id
_entity.type
_entity.pdbx_description
1 polymer ?
#
loop_
_entity_poly.entity_id
_entity_poly.type
_entity_poly.pdbx_seq_one_letter_code
_entity_poly.pdbx_strand_id
1 'polypeptide(L)'
;MVNIDRYKVAKKTARQAMSEAKGQAYDDLYQRLSTKEGEKDVYKMARIRERKTRDLNQVKCIKDEMDQPLVRGQDIKHRWQRYFDNLFNGENETMDTQLDDSFDDLNRCFVRRTQESEVKEALKRMKGARRWARMVSQ
;
A
#
# COMPACT_ATOMS: atom_id res chain seq x y z
N MET A 1 16.89 48.45 0.41
CA MET A 1 17.87 47.34 0.55
C MET A 1 17.56 46.40 1.72
N VAL A 2 17.13 46.90 2.88
CA VAL A 2 16.91 46.10 4.12
C VAL A 2 15.90 44.94 4.00
N ASN A 3 14.95 44.99 3.06
CA ASN A 3 13.87 44.00 2.96
C ASN A 3 14.31 42.65 2.34
N ILE A 4 15.20 42.68 1.34
CA ILE A 4 15.68 41.46 0.65
C ILE A 4 16.57 40.61 1.56
N ASP A 5 17.42 41.24 2.36
CA ASP A 5 18.34 40.52 3.24
C ASP A 5 17.61 39.92 4.43
N ARG A 6 16.62 40.62 5.00
CA ARG A 6 15.72 40.06 6.02
C ARG A 6 14.95 38.86 5.49
N TYR A 7 14.44 38.91 4.25
CA TYR A 7 13.78 37.77 3.62
C TYR A 7 14.73 36.58 3.42
N LYS A 8 15.96 36.81 2.95
CA LYS A 8 16.95 35.74 2.76
C LYS A 8 17.31 35.05 4.07
N VAL A 9 17.49 35.83 5.14
CA VAL A 9 17.76 35.30 6.49
C VAL A 9 16.57 34.49 6.99
N ALA A 10 15.35 35.04 6.95
CA ALA A 10 14.14 34.35 7.39
C ALA A 10 13.92 33.03 6.63
N LYS A 11 14.15 33.02 5.31
CA LYS A 11 14.05 31.82 4.47
C LYS A 11 15.07 30.74 4.86
N LYS A 12 16.31 31.14 5.20
CA LYS A 12 17.35 30.21 5.67
C LYS A 12 16.96 29.62 7.02
N THR A 13 16.50 30.45 7.95
CA THR A 13 16.06 30.01 9.28
C THR A 13 14.86 29.06 9.20
N ALA A 14 13.88 29.36 8.35
CA ALA A 14 12.73 28.48 8.13
C ALA A 14 13.15 27.11 7.55
N ARG A 15 14.07 27.10 6.58
CA ARG A 15 14.63 25.85 6.02
C ARG A 15 15.38 25.03 7.07
N GLN A 16 16.17 25.71 7.91
CA GLN A 16 16.90 25.07 8.99
C GLN A 16 15.94 24.42 10.00
N ALA A 17 14.95 25.17 10.48
CA ALA A 17 13.93 24.66 11.39
C ALA A 17 13.14 23.48 10.79
N MET A 18 12.79 23.53 9.50
CA MET A 18 12.15 22.40 8.81
C MET A 18 13.08 21.18 8.74
N SER A 19 14.38 21.37 8.50
CA SER A 19 15.35 20.27 8.44
C SER A 19 15.54 19.62 9.81
N GLU A 20 15.62 20.43 10.87
CA GLU A 20 15.75 19.97 12.25
C GLU A 20 14.52 19.19 12.69
N ALA A 21 13.32 19.73 12.46
CA ALA A 21 12.07 19.05 12.77
C ALA A 21 11.95 17.71 12.03
N LYS A 22 12.34 17.66 10.75
CA LYS A 22 12.38 16.40 9.98
C LYS A 22 13.40 15.43 10.56
N GLY A 23 14.61 15.90 10.87
CA GLY A 23 15.65 15.07 11.47
C GLY A 23 15.19 14.43 12.78
N GLN A 24 14.58 15.24 13.65
CA GLN A 24 14.03 14.77 14.93
C GLN A 24 12.91 13.75 14.75
N ALA A 25 11.99 13.97 13.80
CA ALA A 25 10.93 13.01 13.50
C ALA A 25 11.49 11.67 12.98
N TYR A 26 12.54 11.71 12.14
CA TYR A 26 13.20 10.48 11.68
C TYR A 26 13.92 9.78 12.83
N ASP A 27 14.61 10.51 13.70
CA ASP A 27 15.32 9.91 14.82
C ASP A 27 14.39 9.20 15.80
N ASP A 28 13.24 9.82 16.13
CA ASP A 28 12.19 9.22 16.96
C ASP A 28 11.62 7.96 16.30
N LEU A 29 11.32 8.02 14.99
CA LEU A 29 10.89 6.86 14.23
C LEU A 29 11.91 5.71 14.33
N TYR A 30 13.20 6.00 14.14
CA TYR A 30 14.24 4.98 14.21
C TYR A 30 14.46 4.44 15.63
N GLN A 31 14.26 5.25 16.67
CA GLN A 31 14.28 4.77 18.04
C GLN A 31 13.15 3.77 18.27
N ARG A 32 11.92 4.10 17.86
CA ARG A 32 10.78 3.19 17.92
C ARG A 32 11.03 1.91 17.15
N LEU A 33 11.56 2.00 15.93
CA LEU A 33 11.92 0.83 15.11
C LEU A 33 13.06 -0.03 15.68
N SER A 34 13.84 0.49 16.63
CA SER A 34 14.87 -0.29 17.32
C SER A 34 14.30 -1.14 18.47
N THR A 35 13.01 -0.98 18.79
CA THR A 35 12.28 -1.80 19.76
C THR A 35 11.64 -3.01 19.07
N LYS A 36 11.39 -4.08 19.83
CA LYS A 36 10.74 -5.30 19.29
C LYS A 36 9.31 -5.01 18.82
N GLU A 37 8.65 -4.04 19.45
CA GLU A 37 7.33 -3.56 19.12
C GLU A 37 7.34 -2.82 17.77
N GLY A 38 8.32 -1.94 17.54
CA GLY A 38 8.47 -1.22 16.28
C GLY A 38 8.82 -2.13 15.10
N GLU A 39 9.63 -3.17 15.30
CA GLU A 39 9.91 -4.18 14.25
C GLU A 39 8.63 -4.95 13.85
N LYS A 40 7.76 -5.28 14.83
CA LYS A 40 6.46 -5.92 14.56
C LYS A 40 5.54 -5.01 13.73
N ASP A 41 5.55 -3.71 13.98
CA ASP A 41 4.67 -2.78 13.26
C ASP A 41 5.07 -2.62 11.80
N VAL A 42 6.37 -2.62 11.47
CA VAL A 42 6.84 -2.66 10.07
C VAL A 42 6.34 -3.92 9.36
N TYR A 43 6.44 -5.07 10.03
CA TYR A 43 5.96 -6.32 9.48
C TYR A 43 4.44 -6.32 9.24
N LYS A 44 3.65 -5.76 10.18
CA LYS A 44 2.20 -5.56 9.99
C LYS A 44 1.90 -4.68 8.78
N MET A 45 2.60 -3.55 8.63
CA MET A 45 2.42 -2.64 7.50
C MET A 45 2.76 -3.30 6.16
N ALA A 46 3.87 -4.05 6.10
CA ALA A 46 4.23 -4.83 4.92
C ALA A 46 3.17 -5.88 4.58
N ARG A 47 2.64 -6.60 5.58
CA ARG A 47 1.56 -7.59 5.41
C ARG A 47 0.25 -6.98 4.94
N ILE A 48 -0.12 -5.80 5.44
CA ILE A 48 -1.33 -5.08 4.98
C ILE A 48 -1.17 -4.69 3.52
N ARG A 49 -0.02 -4.13 3.14
CA ARG A 49 0.28 -3.80 1.74
C ARG A 49 0.21 -5.03 0.84
N GLU A 50 0.85 -6.12 1.26
CA GLU A 50 0.81 -7.39 0.53
C GLU A 50 -0.62 -7.92 0.33
N ARG A 51 -1.48 -7.81 1.35
CA ARG A 51 -2.89 -8.22 1.24
C ARG A 51 -3.69 -7.34 0.28
N LYS A 52 -3.43 -6.02 0.27
CA LYS A 52 -4.08 -5.08 -0.65
C LYS A 52 -3.71 -5.33 -2.11
N THR A 53 -2.45 -5.70 -2.37
CA THR A 53 -1.97 -5.97 -3.74
C THR A 53 -2.19 -7.41 -4.21
N ARG A 54 -2.74 -8.30 -3.38
CA ARG A 54 -3.12 -9.64 -3.80
C ARG A 54 -4.46 -9.54 -4.53
N ASP A 55 -4.48 -9.84 -5.82
CA ASP A 55 -5.73 -10.14 -6.51
C ASP A 55 -6.45 -11.28 -5.75
N LEU A 56 -7.78 -11.24 -5.72
CA LEU A 56 -8.61 -12.30 -5.17
C LEU A 56 -8.45 -13.54 -6.06
N ASN A 57 -7.41 -14.33 -5.82
CA ASN A 57 -7.02 -15.46 -6.69
C ASN A 57 -8.09 -16.55 -6.80
N GLN A 58 -9.14 -16.55 -5.97
CA GLN A 58 -10.28 -17.45 -6.09
C GLN A 58 -11.55 -16.73 -5.64
N VAL A 59 -12.51 -16.61 -6.57
CA VAL A 59 -13.90 -16.35 -6.21
C VAL A 59 -14.39 -17.59 -5.45
N LYS A 60 -14.56 -17.46 -4.13
CA LYS A 60 -14.98 -18.59 -3.27
C LYS A 60 -16.47 -18.90 -3.40
N CYS A 61 -17.26 -17.91 -3.82
CA CYS A 61 -18.67 -18.07 -4.11
C CYS A 61 -19.17 -16.96 -5.06
N ILE A 62 -20.15 -17.29 -5.88
CA ILE A 62 -20.95 -16.32 -6.64
C ILE A 62 -22.43 -16.59 -6.39
N LYS A 63 -23.28 -15.61 -6.59
CA LYS A 63 -24.73 -15.82 -6.52
C LYS A 63 -25.27 -16.34 -7.85
N ASP A 64 -26.24 -17.23 -7.79
CA ASP A 64 -27.02 -17.63 -8.96
C ASP A 64 -28.12 -16.62 -9.29
N GLU A 65 -28.97 -16.95 -10.27
CA GLU A 65 -30.11 -16.10 -10.69
C GLU A 65 -31.19 -15.95 -9.60
N MET A 66 -31.21 -16.85 -8.61
CA MET A 66 -32.15 -16.87 -7.48
C MET A 66 -31.50 -16.30 -6.20
N ASP A 67 -30.44 -15.51 -6.35
CA ASP A 67 -29.63 -14.94 -5.28
C ASP A 67 -28.97 -15.96 -4.33
N GLN A 68 -28.93 -17.26 -4.70
CA GLN A 68 -28.35 -18.31 -3.87
C GLN A 68 -26.84 -18.42 -4.05
N PRO A 69 -26.05 -18.58 -2.99
CA PRO A 69 -24.60 -18.68 -3.08
C PRO A 69 -24.15 -20.06 -3.62
N LEU A 70 -23.50 -20.05 -4.77
CA LEU A 70 -22.80 -21.19 -5.37
C LEU A 70 -21.36 -21.25 -4.87
N VAL A 71 -20.96 -22.40 -4.31
CA VAL A 71 -19.63 -22.60 -3.71
C VAL A 71 -18.81 -23.67 -4.46
N ARG A 72 -19.48 -24.56 -5.22
CA ARG A 72 -18.80 -25.60 -5.99
C ARG A 72 -18.24 -25.02 -7.28
N GLY A 73 -16.96 -25.27 -7.56
CA GLY A 73 -16.26 -24.68 -8.71
C GLY A 73 -16.88 -25.00 -10.08
N GLN A 74 -17.51 -26.16 -10.24
CA GLN A 74 -18.25 -26.51 -11.46
C GLN A 74 -19.48 -25.61 -11.66
N ASP A 75 -20.29 -25.45 -10.62
CA ASP A 75 -21.49 -24.61 -10.67
C ASP A 75 -21.13 -23.13 -10.92
N ILE A 76 -20.05 -22.66 -10.29
CA ILE A 76 -19.51 -21.32 -10.52
C ILE A 76 -19.12 -21.15 -12.00
N LYS A 77 -18.43 -22.14 -12.60
CA LYS A 77 -18.04 -22.12 -14.01
C LYS A 77 -19.26 -22.13 -14.94
N HIS A 78 -20.26 -22.96 -14.66
CA HIS A 78 -21.49 -23.02 -15.45
C HIS A 78 -22.28 -21.71 -15.39
N ARG A 79 -22.36 -21.08 -14.22
CA ARG A 79 -23.02 -19.78 -14.05
C ARG A 79 -22.30 -18.65 -14.79
N TRP A 80 -20.96 -18.67 -14.82
CA TRP A 80 -20.16 -17.76 -15.65
C TRP A 80 -20.38 -17.99 -17.15
N GLN A 81 -20.39 -19.25 -17.57
CA GLN A 81 -20.65 -19.60 -18.98
C GLN A 81 -22.02 -19.06 -19.41
N ARG A 82 -23.08 -19.33 -18.64
CA ARG A 82 -24.44 -18.83 -18.92
C ARG A 82 -24.51 -17.30 -18.94
N TYR A 83 -23.80 -16.62 -18.02
CA TYR A 83 -23.72 -15.16 -18.02
C TYR A 83 -23.11 -14.62 -19.32
N PHE A 84 -21.95 -15.15 -19.73
CA PHE A 84 -21.28 -14.69 -20.95
C PHE A 84 -22.04 -15.09 -22.21
N ASP A 85 -22.63 -16.28 -22.25
CA ASP A 85 -23.46 -16.73 -23.37
C ASP A 85 -24.67 -15.81 -23.57
N ASN A 86 -25.33 -15.41 -22.48
CA ASN A 86 -26.43 -14.43 -22.53
C ASN A 86 -25.94 -13.02 -22.87
N LEU A 87 -24.77 -12.62 -22.36
CA LEU A 87 -24.17 -11.30 -22.63
C LEU A 87 -23.81 -11.11 -24.10
N PHE A 88 -23.28 -12.17 -24.75
CA PHE A 88 -22.82 -12.08 -26.14
C PHE A 88 -23.89 -12.50 -27.17
N ASN A 89 -24.86 -13.33 -26.78
CA ASN A 89 -25.83 -13.91 -27.72
C ASN A 89 -27.30 -13.62 -27.39
N GLY A 90 -27.59 -12.98 -26.25
CA GLY A 90 -28.95 -12.64 -25.83
C GLY A 90 -29.41 -11.27 -26.33
N GLU A 91 -30.70 -11.14 -26.62
CA GLU A 91 -31.35 -9.86 -26.89
C GLU A 91 -31.53 -9.12 -25.56
N ASN A 92 -30.98 -7.91 -25.46
CA ASN A 92 -30.76 -7.19 -24.21
C ASN A 92 -32.07 -6.83 -23.48
N GLU A 93 -32.52 -7.66 -22.54
CA GLU A 93 -33.32 -7.20 -21.40
C GLU A 93 -32.36 -6.87 -20.26
N THR A 94 -32.19 -5.57 -20.07
CA THR A 94 -31.38 -4.86 -19.05
C THR A 94 -31.21 -5.64 -17.75
N MET A 95 -30.09 -6.36 -17.63
CA MET A 95 -29.57 -6.74 -16.32
C MET A 95 -28.98 -5.49 -15.69
N ASP A 96 -29.77 -4.86 -14.82
CA ASP A 96 -29.36 -3.84 -13.86
C ASP A 96 -28.29 -4.45 -12.94
N THR A 97 -27.08 -4.51 -13.46
CA THR A 97 -25.91 -4.91 -12.72
C THR A 97 -25.50 -3.65 -11.97
N GLN A 98 -26.03 -3.44 -10.76
CA GLN A 98 -25.42 -2.52 -9.82
C GLN A 98 -24.02 -3.08 -9.50
N LEU A 99 -23.06 -2.73 -10.36
CA LEU A 99 -21.67 -2.73 -10.00
C LEU A 99 -21.51 -1.58 -9.02
N ASP A 100 -21.38 -1.92 -7.75
CA ASP A 100 -20.85 -1.00 -6.75
C ASP A 100 -19.40 -0.70 -7.14
N ASP A 101 -19.23 0.28 -8.04
CA ASP A 101 -17.98 0.79 -8.58
C ASP A 101 -17.27 1.66 -7.55
N SER A 102 -17.10 1.16 -6.33
CA SER A 102 -16.14 1.73 -5.38
C SER A 102 -14.85 0.91 -5.38
N PHE A 103 -14.28 0.65 -6.55
CA PHE A 103 -12.89 0.20 -6.67
C PHE A 103 -11.99 1.37 -7.05
N ASP A 104 -11.90 2.32 -6.12
CA ASP A 104 -10.92 3.41 -6.17
C ASP A 104 -9.52 2.81 -5.89
N ASP A 105 -8.92 2.17 -6.89
CA ASP A 105 -7.58 1.59 -6.81
C ASP A 105 -6.81 1.78 -8.12
N LEU A 106 -6.80 3.03 -8.61
CA LEU A 106 -5.82 3.49 -9.59
C LEU A 106 -4.43 3.63 -8.93
N ASN A 107 -3.83 2.50 -8.56
CA ASN A 107 -2.37 2.36 -8.51
C ASN A 107 -1.95 0.89 -8.65
N ARG A 108 -2.43 0.20 -9.69
CA ARG A 108 -1.98 -1.15 -10.08
C ARG A 108 -0.56 -1.14 -10.68
N CYS A 109 0.42 -0.63 -9.93
CA CYS A 109 1.81 -1.03 -10.17
C CYS A 109 2.00 -2.41 -9.51
N PHE A 110 2.46 -3.38 -10.30
CA PHE A 110 2.82 -4.72 -9.81
C PHE A 110 4.01 -4.59 -8.85
N VAL A 111 3.76 -4.27 -7.59
CA VAL A 111 4.81 -4.18 -6.56
C VAL A 111 5.25 -5.61 -6.24
N ARG A 112 6.51 -5.92 -6.55
CA ARG A 112 7.14 -7.20 -6.19
C ARG A 112 6.86 -7.54 -4.73
N ARG A 113 6.48 -8.79 -4.45
CA ARG A 113 6.26 -9.29 -3.08
C ARG A 113 7.49 -9.01 -2.21
N THR A 114 7.30 -8.27 -1.12
CA THR A 114 8.35 -8.00 -0.15
C THR A 114 8.67 -9.28 0.64
N GLN A 115 9.93 -9.71 0.62
CA GLN A 115 10.38 -10.88 1.39
C GLN A 115 10.88 -10.50 2.78
N GLU A 116 10.79 -11.41 3.75
CA GLU A 116 11.30 -11.17 5.12
C GLU A 116 12.81 -10.92 5.12
N SER A 117 13.55 -11.58 4.21
CA SER A 117 14.97 -11.34 3.95
C SER A 117 15.25 -9.90 3.51
N GLU A 118 14.44 -9.34 2.60
CA GLU A 118 14.55 -7.96 2.12
C GLU A 118 14.32 -6.95 3.27
N VAL A 119 13.33 -7.19 4.14
CA VAL A 119 13.07 -6.33 5.31
C VAL A 119 14.22 -6.39 6.32
N LYS A 120 14.73 -7.60 6.61
CA LYS A 120 15.88 -7.78 7.52
C LYS A 120 17.14 -7.11 6.99
N GLU A 121 17.40 -7.24 5.69
CA GLU A 121 18.55 -6.59 5.05
C GLU A 121 18.45 -5.06 5.09
N ALA A 122 17.26 -4.51 4.77
CA ALA A 122 17.01 -3.08 4.85
C ALA A 122 17.25 -2.53 6.26
N LEU A 123 16.72 -3.19 7.30
CA LEU A 123 16.95 -2.82 8.70
C LEU A 123 18.45 -2.89 9.08
N LYS A 124 19.19 -3.88 8.58
CA LYS A 124 20.64 -4.00 8.80
C LYS A 124 21.41 -2.84 8.15
N ARG A 125 21.06 -2.48 6.91
CA ARG A 125 21.67 -1.34 6.18
C ARG A 125 21.35 0.00 6.85
N MET A 126 20.14 0.16 7.38
CA MET A 126 19.72 1.35 8.13
C MET A 126 20.49 1.51 9.45
N LYS A 127 20.74 0.42 10.20
CA LYS A 127 21.57 0.45 11.41
C LYS A 127 23.04 0.85 11.11
N GLY A 128 23.56 0.45 9.96
CA GLY A 128 24.88 0.88 9.47
C GLY A 128 24.92 2.37 9.13
N ALA A 129 23.94 2.89 8.38
CA ALA A 129 23.87 4.30 7.97
C ALA A 129 23.86 5.30 9.15
N ARG A 130 23.24 4.93 10.28
CA ARG A 130 23.29 5.70 11.53
C ARG A 130 24.71 5.89 12.08
N ARG A 131 25.58 4.89 11.90
CA ARG A 131 26.96 4.92 12.37
C ARG A 131 27.82 5.89 11.53
N TRP A 132 27.57 5.94 10.22
CA TRP A 132 28.18 6.90 9.30
C TRP A 132 27.69 8.33 9.55
N ALA A 133 26.37 8.54 9.72
CA ALA A 133 25.81 9.86 9.98
C ALA A 133 26.34 10.52 11.26
N ARG A 134 26.61 9.73 12.32
CA ARG A 134 27.25 10.22 13.56
C ARG A 134 28.73 10.55 13.38
N MET A 135 29.45 9.78 12.57
CA MET A 135 30.88 9.95 12.33
C MET A 135 31.19 11.18 11.45
N VAL A 136 30.26 11.56 10.57
CA VAL A 136 30.37 12.75 9.71
C VAL A 136 29.88 14.04 10.41
N SER A 137 29.25 13.92 11.58
CA SER A 137 28.76 15.07 12.38
C SER A 137 29.70 15.46 13.54
N GLN A 138 30.93 14.94 13.57
CA GLN A 138 32.02 15.29 14.50
C GLN A 138 33.13 16.00 13.71
#